data_AF-A0A958W853-F1
#
_entry.id   AF-A0A958W853-F1
#
_cell.length_a   1.000
_cell.length_b   1.000
_cell.length_c   1.000
_cell.angle_alpha   90.00
_cell.angle_beta   90.00
_cell.angle_gamma   90.00
#
_symmetry.space_group_name_H-M   'P 1'
#
loop_
_entity.id
_entity.type
_entity.pdbx_description
1 polymer ?
#
loop_
_entity_poly.entity_id
_entity_poly.type
_entity_poly.pdbx_seq_one_letter_code
_entity_poly.pdbx_strand_id
1 'polypeptide(L)'
;MKTEEMDFIKQKLTDASYELPYNTLEEIFEIEKLSDELLEFILDLKDNLIIIEFLNGYQYFSQSQLDRIEGFIENNLTNNDKLFVSELIAVANKWNITSIYDSCMSFINNEEEDSLVILESIYMIVEHIDLDIIEEVFDSLNHIINSKLYYQNCQLVAAFYLLRLSGHEKYFNDVVDYVENGQALNKDILANLLGIEYNQGRYFSYYDQLITLTK
;
A
#
# COMPACT_ATOMS: atom_id res chain seq x y z
N MET A 1 24.84 -11.23 14.99
CA MET A 1 25.62 -9.97 14.93
C MET A 1 26.31 -9.78 16.26
N LYS A 2 27.57 -9.32 16.28
CA LYS A 2 28.26 -8.99 17.54
C LYS A 2 27.75 -7.64 18.07
N THR A 3 27.79 -7.42 19.39
CA THR A 3 27.31 -6.18 20.02
C THR A 3 27.98 -4.92 19.43
N GLU A 4 29.29 -4.97 19.19
CA GLU A 4 30.05 -3.84 18.62
C GLU A 4 29.61 -3.48 17.17
N GLU A 5 29.23 -4.48 16.37
CA GLU A 5 28.72 -4.27 15.00
C GLU A 5 27.33 -3.60 15.04
N MET A 6 26.49 -4.03 15.98
CA MET A 6 25.15 -3.48 16.19
C MET A 6 25.19 -2.03 16.66
N ASP A 7 26.03 -1.71 17.65
CA ASP A 7 26.17 -0.35 18.16
C ASP A 7 26.65 0.62 17.07
N PHE A 8 27.52 0.15 16.17
CA PHE A 8 28.01 0.92 15.04
C PHE A 8 26.90 1.19 14.00
N ILE A 9 26.07 0.19 13.67
CA ILE A 9 24.90 0.35 12.80
C ILE A 9 23.91 1.36 13.41
N LYS A 10 23.59 1.20 14.69
CA LYS A 10 22.69 2.11 15.42
C LYS A 10 23.19 3.56 15.36
N GLN A 11 24.49 3.76 15.58
CA GLN A 11 25.10 5.08 15.48
C GLN A 11 24.95 5.68 14.08
N LYS A 12 25.25 4.91 13.02
CA LYS A 12 25.14 5.37 11.63
C LYS A 12 23.70 5.75 11.25
N LEU A 13 22.70 4.98 11.69
CA LEU A 13 21.28 5.24 11.41
C LEU A 13 20.76 6.51 12.11
N THR A 14 21.40 6.94 13.20
CA THR A 14 21.06 8.18 13.92
C THR A 14 21.87 9.40 13.50
N ASP A 15 22.81 9.23 12.57
CA ASP A 15 23.63 10.33 12.08
C ASP A 15 22.77 11.28 11.24
N ALA A 16 22.93 12.59 11.46
CA ALA A 16 22.15 13.62 10.78
C ALA A 16 22.55 13.83 9.31
N SER A 17 23.60 13.17 8.82
CA SER A 17 24.00 13.20 7.42
C SER A 17 23.10 12.28 6.58
N TYR A 18 22.30 12.85 5.68
CA TYR A 18 21.32 12.10 4.87
C TYR A 18 21.90 10.88 4.14
N GLU A 19 23.16 10.89 3.68
CA GLU A 19 23.74 9.75 2.93
C GLU A 19 24.06 8.54 3.81
N LEU A 20 24.37 8.74 5.09
CA LEU A 20 24.88 7.67 5.94
C LEU A 20 23.81 6.65 6.34
N PRO A 21 22.58 7.05 6.70
CA PRO A 21 21.50 6.10 6.99
C PRO A 21 21.13 5.20 5.82
N TYR A 22 21.02 5.70 4.58
CA TYR A 22 20.64 4.88 3.42
C TYR A 22 21.71 3.84 3.05
N ASN A 23 22.99 4.24 3.02
CA ASN A 23 24.08 3.27 2.84
C ASN A 23 24.09 2.21 3.94
N THR A 24 23.67 2.58 5.16
CA THR A 24 23.55 1.64 6.26
C THR A 24 22.35 0.70 6.09
N LEU A 25 21.24 1.15 5.51
CA LEU A 25 20.13 0.27 5.16
C LEU A 25 20.55 -0.76 4.11
N GLU A 26 21.32 -0.37 3.10
CA GLU A 26 21.89 -1.32 2.13
C GLU A 26 22.76 -2.39 2.82
N GLU A 27 23.61 -1.99 3.77
CA GLU A 27 24.38 -2.94 4.60
C GLU A 27 23.46 -3.88 5.40
N ILE A 28 22.32 -3.39 5.89
CA ILE A 28 21.34 -4.19 6.64
C ILE A 28 20.58 -5.16 5.74
N PHE A 29 20.27 -4.78 4.50
CA PHE A 29 19.52 -5.64 3.57
C PHE A 29 20.26 -6.93 3.20
N GLU A 30 21.58 -6.92 3.28
CA GLU A 30 22.43 -8.11 3.10
C GLU A 30 22.45 -9.05 4.32
N ILE A 31 21.87 -8.64 5.46
CA ILE A 31 21.86 -9.44 6.70
C ILE A 31 20.69 -10.42 6.67
N GLU A 32 20.95 -11.72 6.46
CA GLU A 32 19.89 -12.75 6.47
C GLU A 32 19.22 -12.95 7.85
N LYS A 33 19.88 -12.58 8.95
CA LYS A 33 19.38 -12.77 10.32
C LYS A 33 19.46 -11.48 11.11
N LEU A 34 18.46 -10.63 10.92
CA LEU A 34 18.26 -9.44 11.73
C LEU A 34 17.98 -9.83 13.19
N SER A 35 18.68 -9.20 14.12
CA SER A 35 18.38 -9.34 15.54
C SER A 35 17.15 -8.53 15.91
N ASP A 36 16.30 -9.10 16.77
CA ASP A 36 15.15 -8.41 17.37
C ASP A 36 15.50 -7.04 17.96
N GLU A 37 16.64 -6.92 18.64
CA GLU A 37 17.08 -5.63 19.22
C GLU A 37 17.35 -4.55 18.16
N LEU A 38 17.79 -4.95 16.96
CA LEU A 38 18.01 -4.01 15.86
C LEU A 38 16.68 -3.64 15.19
N LEU A 39 15.75 -4.60 15.06
CA LEU A 39 14.41 -4.31 14.58
C LEU A 39 13.72 -3.27 15.47
N GLU A 40 13.64 -3.50 16.78
CA GLU A 40 13.02 -2.56 17.71
C GLU A 40 13.66 -1.17 17.60
N PHE A 41 14.99 -1.13 17.54
CA PHE A 41 15.69 0.14 17.38
C PHE A 41 15.30 0.90 16.10
N ILE A 42 15.17 0.19 14.97
CA ILE A 42 14.77 0.82 13.70
C ILE A 42 13.33 1.32 13.80
N LEU A 43 12.41 0.51 14.33
CA LEU A 43 11.01 0.89 14.50
C LEU A 43 10.82 2.08 15.46
N ASP A 44 11.73 2.26 16.41
CA ASP A 44 11.74 3.39 17.35
C ASP A 44 12.40 4.68 16.78
N LEU A 45 12.89 4.66 15.54
CA LEU A 45 13.46 5.85 14.92
C LEU A 45 12.40 6.94 14.76
N LYS A 46 12.84 8.20 14.85
CA LYS A 46 11.95 9.36 14.61
C LYS A 46 11.72 9.64 13.13
N ASP A 47 12.56 9.07 12.27
CA ASP A 47 12.52 9.28 10.84
C ASP A 47 11.67 8.20 10.19
N ASN A 48 10.42 8.55 9.90
CA ASN A 48 9.45 7.68 9.25
C ASN A 48 9.96 7.15 7.90
N LEU A 49 10.73 7.94 7.15
CA LEU A 49 11.21 7.55 5.84
C LEU A 49 12.23 6.41 5.93
N ILE A 50 13.14 6.48 6.91
CA ILE A 50 14.10 5.40 7.17
C ILE A 50 13.37 4.11 7.58
N ILE A 51 12.32 4.24 8.41
CA ILE A 51 11.51 3.09 8.84
C ILE A 51 10.85 2.43 7.63
N ILE A 52 10.17 3.22 6.78
CA ILE A 52 9.49 2.70 5.60
C ILE A 52 10.47 2.07 4.61
N GLU A 53 11.59 2.74 4.30
CA GLU A 53 12.60 2.22 3.40
C GLU A 53 13.14 0.88 3.92
N PHE A 54 13.36 0.76 5.23
CA PHE A 54 13.77 -0.49 5.85
C PHE A 54 12.72 -1.60 5.70
N LEU A 55 11.45 -1.33 6.03
CA LEU A 55 10.36 -2.30 5.96
C LEU A 55 10.06 -2.75 4.52
N ASN A 56 10.28 -1.87 3.55
CA ASN A 56 10.15 -2.15 2.13
C ASN A 56 11.37 -2.85 1.53
N GLY A 57 12.58 -2.55 2.00
CA GLY A 57 13.80 -3.13 1.44
C GLY A 57 14.18 -4.48 2.04
N TYR A 58 14.00 -4.68 3.36
CA TYR A 58 14.42 -5.91 4.03
C TYR A 58 13.53 -7.10 3.64
N GLN A 59 14.11 -8.29 3.41
CA GLN A 59 13.36 -9.44 2.86
C GLN A 59 13.25 -10.65 3.79
N TYR A 60 14.00 -10.68 4.89
CA TYR A 60 14.21 -11.90 5.69
C TYR A 60 13.55 -11.85 7.08
N PHE A 61 12.42 -11.14 7.21
CA PHE A 61 11.70 -11.09 8.49
C PHE A 61 11.25 -12.48 8.91
N SER A 62 11.53 -12.85 10.16
CA SER A 62 10.92 -14.01 10.80
C SER A 62 9.46 -13.74 11.17
N GLN A 63 8.66 -14.78 11.40
CA GLN A 63 7.27 -14.61 11.82
C GLN A 63 7.14 -13.75 13.09
N SER A 64 7.97 -14.00 14.11
CA SER A 64 7.94 -13.20 15.34
C SER A 64 8.30 -11.73 15.15
N GLN A 65 9.01 -11.39 14.06
CA GLN A 65 9.32 -10.03 13.68
C GLN A 65 8.16 -9.40 12.89
N LEU A 66 7.51 -10.17 12.03
CA LEU A 66 6.27 -9.73 11.37
C LEU A 66 5.17 -9.42 12.39
N ASP A 67 5.00 -10.24 13.44
CA ASP A 67 4.03 -9.98 14.51
C ASP A 67 4.32 -8.65 15.25
N ARG A 68 5.59 -8.23 15.33
CA ARG A 68 5.98 -6.93 15.91
C ARG A 68 5.76 -5.77 14.95
N ILE A 69 6.06 -5.99 13.67
CA ILE A 69 5.79 -5.01 12.61
C ILE A 69 4.28 -4.77 12.50
N GLU A 70 3.46 -5.80 12.60
CA GLU A 70 2.00 -5.72 12.69
C GLU A 70 1.57 -4.82 13.86
N GLY A 71 2.05 -5.09 15.08
CA GLY A 71 1.77 -4.25 16.23
C GLY A 71 2.27 -2.81 16.07
N PHE A 72 3.41 -2.60 15.40
CA PHE A 72 3.91 -1.26 15.08
C PHE A 72 2.97 -0.53 14.11
N ILE A 73 2.54 -1.18 13.03
CA ILE A 73 1.64 -0.62 12.03
C ILE A 73 0.31 -0.22 12.68
N GLU A 74 -0.33 -1.14 13.42
CA GLU A 74 -1.62 -0.89 14.08
C GLU A 74 -1.58 0.34 15.00
N ASN A 75 -0.50 0.48 15.77
CA ASN A 75 -0.31 1.61 16.68
C ASN A 75 -0.08 2.95 15.96
N ASN A 76 0.26 2.92 14.67
CA ASN A 76 0.58 4.11 13.88
C ASN A 76 -0.47 4.44 12.81
N LEU A 77 -1.54 3.66 12.64
CA LEU A 77 -2.60 3.96 11.66
C LEU A 77 -3.33 5.29 11.93
N THR A 78 -3.32 5.78 13.18
CA THR A 78 -3.90 7.08 13.54
C THR A 78 -2.89 8.22 13.53
N ASN A 79 -1.71 8.05 12.93
CA ASN A 79 -0.71 9.09 12.84
C ASN A 79 -1.22 10.28 11.99
N ASN A 80 -0.76 11.49 12.33
CA ASN A 80 -1.12 12.70 11.59
C ASN A 80 -0.41 12.79 10.23
N ASP A 81 0.73 12.12 10.09
CA ASP A 81 1.45 12.01 8.82
C ASP A 81 0.76 10.96 7.92
N LYS A 82 -0.12 11.43 7.04
CA LYS A 82 -0.94 10.57 6.18
C LYS A 82 -0.15 9.87 5.08
N LEU A 83 0.99 10.43 4.67
CA LEU A 83 1.91 9.74 3.77
C LEU A 83 2.50 8.52 4.47
N PHE A 84 2.98 8.69 5.70
CA PHE A 84 3.49 7.57 6.49
C PHE A 84 2.42 6.50 6.75
N VAL A 85 1.19 6.88 7.08
CA VAL A 85 0.08 5.92 7.25
C VAL A 85 -0.17 5.13 5.96
N SER A 86 -0.21 5.81 4.82
CA SER A 86 -0.37 5.19 3.50
C SER A 86 0.76 4.17 3.23
N GLU A 87 2.00 4.53 3.51
CA GLU A 87 3.15 3.64 3.32
C GLU A 87 3.12 2.43 4.27
N LEU A 88 2.64 2.59 5.51
CA LEU A 88 2.43 1.47 6.43
C LEU A 88 1.38 0.48 5.94
N ILE A 89 0.29 0.96 5.31
CA ILE A 89 -0.71 0.08 4.68
C ILE A 89 -0.09 -0.68 3.51
N ALA A 90 0.72 -0.02 2.67
CA ALA A 90 1.44 -0.68 1.58
C ALA A 90 2.41 -1.75 2.10
N VAL A 91 3.13 -1.48 3.20
CA VAL A 91 4.00 -2.45 3.89
C VAL A 91 3.16 -3.62 4.41
N ALA A 92 2.03 -3.37 5.06
CA ALA A 92 1.14 -4.42 5.55
C ALA A 92 0.68 -5.34 4.42
N ASN A 93 0.24 -4.75 3.31
CA ASN A 93 -0.21 -5.46 2.11
C ASN A 93 0.91 -6.35 1.54
N LYS A 94 2.11 -5.78 1.34
CA LYS A 94 3.31 -6.52 0.89
C LYS A 94 3.60 -7.76 1.75
N TRP A 95 3.44 -7.63 3.06
CA TRP A 95 3.73 -8.70 4.03
C TRP A 95 2.54 -9.57 4.40
N ASN A 96 1.37 -9.38 3.76
CA ASN A 96 0.11 -10.06 4.08
C ASN A 96 -0.33 -9.89 5.55
N ILE A 97 -0.07 -8.73 6.15
CA ILE A 97 -0.51 -8.38 7.50
C ILE A 97 -1.97 -7.92 7.43
N THR A 98 -2.89 -8.86 7.57
CA THR A 98 -4.33 -8.63 7.34
C THR A 98 -5.10 -8.09 8.54
N SER A 99 -4.47 -7.96 9.71
CA SER A 99 -5.14 -7.45 10.93
C SER A 99 -5.66 -6.03 10.80
N ILE A 100 -5.08 -5.24 9.88
CA ILE A 100 -5.48 -3.84 9.63
C ILE A 100 -6.67 -3.71 8.67
N TYR A 101 -7.25 -4.82 8.22
CA TYR A 101 -8.35 -4.84 7.23
C TYR A 101 -9.52 -3.96 7.66
N ASP A 102 -10.01 -4.13 8.90
CA ASP A 102 -11.15 -3.36 9.42
C ASP A 102 -10.84 -1.85 9.47
N SER A 103 -9.60 -1.48 9.79
CA SER A 103 -9.14 -0.08 9.75
C SER A 103 -9.17 0.46 8.32
N CYS A 104 -8.70 -0.32 7.35
CA CYS A 104 -8.74 0.05 5.93
C CYS A 104 -10.17 0.22 5.40
N MET A 105 -11.09 -0.68 5.79
CA MET A 105 -12.53 -0.51 5.50
C MET A 105 -13.09 0.77 6.12
N SER A 106 -12.70 1.09 7.36
CA SER A 106 -13.10 2.34 8.01
C SER A 106 -12.55 3.58 7.30
N PHE A 107 -11.30 3.54 6.79
CA PHE A 107 -10.72 4.64 6.02
C PHE A 107 -11.44 4.83 4.69
N ILE A 108 -11.72 3.75 3.96
CA ILE A 108 -12.47 3.79 2.71
C ILE A 108 -13.83 4.46 2.91
N ASN A 109 -14.53 4.15 4.00
CA ASN A 109 -15.86 4.69 4.29
C ASN A 109 -15.85 6.10 4.92
N ASN A 110 -14.69 6.72 5.11
CA ASN A 110 -14.56 8.08 5.62
C ASN A 110 -14.19 9.07 4.51
N GLU A 111 -15.17 9.85 4.04
CA GLU A 111 -14.99 10.83 2.96
C GLU A 111 -14.02 11.99 3.31
N GLU A 112 -13.69 12.19 4.59
CA GLU A 112 -12.73 13.21 5.05
C GLU A 112 -11.29 12.67 5.16
N GLU A 113 -11.08 11.38 4.94
CA GLU A 113 -9.74 10.78 5.02
C GLU A 113 -8.86 11.18 3.82
N ASP A 114 -7.54 11.16 4.03
CA ASP A 114 -6.58 11.48 2.98
C ASP A 114 -6.64 10.47 1.83
N SER A 115 -6.62 10.99 0.60
CA SER A 115 -6.72 10.18 -0.62
C SER A 115 -5.62 9.12 -0.77
N LEU A 116 -4.41 9.35 -0.23
CA LEU A 116 -3.33 8.37 -0.25
C LEU A 116 -3.68 7.16 0.63
N VAL A 117 -4.18 7.44 1.83
CA VAL A 117 -4.62 6.40 2.78
C VAL A 117 -5.79 5.62 2.20
N ILE A 118 -6.77 6.29 1.59
CA ILE A 118 -7.90 5.63 0.91
C ILE A 118 -7.40 4.73 -0.22
N LEU A 119 -6.46 5.22 -1.04
CA LEU A 119 -5.95 4.46 -2.19
C LEU A 119 -5.26 3.16 -1.75
N GLU A 120 -4.34 3.25 -0.79
CA GLU A 120 -3.66 2.07 -0.24
C GLU A 120 -4.61 1.14 0.52
N SER A 121 -5.64 1.71 1.16
CA SER A 121 -6.71 0.91 1.78
C SER A 121 -7.48 0.11 0.71
N ILE A 122 -7.81 0.69 -0.45
CA ILE A 122 -8.46 -0.05 -1.53
C ILE A 122 -7.59 -1.23 -1.96
N TYR A 123 -6.28 -1.03 -2.17
CA TYR A 123 -5.35 -2.10 -2.55
C TYR A 123 -5.30 -3.22 -1.50
N MET A 124 -5.16 -2.87 -0.22
CA MET A 124 -5.17 -3.82 0.89
C MET A 124 -6.45 -4.68 0.91
N ILE A 125 -7.61 -4.04 0.75
CA ILE A 125 -8.91 -4.71 0.83
C ILE A 125 -9.14 -5.66 -0.34
N VAL A 126 -8.79 -5.25 -1.56
CA VAL A 126 -9.03 -6.06 -2.77
C VAL A 126 -8.04 -7.20 -2.94
N GLU A 127 -6.78 -7.04 -2.50
CA GLU A 127 -5.77 -8.11 -2.53
C GLU A 127 -6.04 -9.21 -1.50
N HIS A 128 -6.74 -8.87 -0.41
CA HIS A 128 -7.07 -9.78 0.67
C HIS A 128 -8.57 -10.03 0.83
N ILE A 129 -9.36 -9.85 -0.23
CA ILE A 129 -10.81 -9.99 -0.15
C ILE A 129 -11.24 -11.41 0.21
N ASP A 130 -12.04 -11.52 1.28
CA ASP A 130 -12.77 -12.75 1.61
C ASP A 130 -14.15 -12.73 0.95
N LEU A 131 -14.61 -13.90 0.48
CA LEU A 131 -15.94 -14.05 -0.12
C LEU A 131 -17.06 -13.76 0.89
N ASP A 132 -16.81 -13.96 2.19
CA ASP A 132 -17.80 -13.71 3.23
C ASP A 132 -18.14 -12.22 3.40
N ILE A 133 -17.27 -11.32 2.94
CA ILE A 133 -17.42 -9.85 3.07
C ILE A 133 -17.45 -9.13 1.71
N ILE A 134 -17.56 -9.88 0.61
CA ILE A 134 -17.50 -9.31 -0.74
C ILE A 134 -18.61 -8.27 -1.00
N GLU A 135 -19.81 -8.46 -0.43
CA GLU A 135 -20.92 -7.50 -0.56
C GLU A 135 -20.57 -6.15 0.08
N GLU A 136 -19.95 -6.17 1.26
CA GLU A 136 -19.52 -4.97 1.97
C GLU A 136 -18.44 -4.22 1.18
N VAL A 137 -17.46 -4.95 0.64
CA VAL A 137 -16.43 -4.37 -0.23
C VAL A 137 -17.06 -3.73 -1.47
N PHE A 138 -18.03 -4.40 -2.09
CA PHE A 138 -18.76 -3.83 -3.22
C PHE A 138 -19.50 -2.55 -2.85
N ASP A 139 -20.18 -2.52 -1.72
CA ASP A 139 -20.92 -1.33 -1.25
C ASP A 139 -19.96 -0.16 -0.97
N SER A 140 -18.84 -0.43 -0.29
CA SER A 140 -17.80 0.57 -0.02
C SER A 140 -17.17 1.12 -1.30
N LEU A 141 -16.78 0.26 -2.26
CA LEU A 141 -16.21 0.74 -3.52
C LEU A 141 -17.26 1.48 -4.37
N ASN A 142 -18.53 1.03 -4.35
CA ASN A 142 -19.62 1.76 -5.01
C ASN A 142 -19.85 3.13 -4.34
N HIS A 143 -19.66 3.25 -3.03
CA HIS A 143 -19.76 4.53 -2.33
C HIS A 143 -18.71 5.52 -2.86
N ILE A 144 -17.46 5.08 -3.01
CA ILE A 144 -16.36 5.90 -3.58
C ILE A 144 -16.73 6.45 -4.96
N ILE A 145 -17.11 5.58 -5.91
CA ILE A 145 -17.38 6.00 -7.31
C ILE A 145 -18.58 6.95 -7.42
N ASN A 146 -19.55 6.85 -6.51
CA ASN A 146 -20.79 7.64 -6.56
C ASN A 146 -20.70 8.94 -5.74
N SER A 147 -19.63 9.15 -4.97
CA SER A 147 -19.45 10.36 -4.16
C SER A 147 -18.49 11.35 -4.82
N LYS A 148 -18.84 12.63 -4.81
CA LYS A 148 -18.00 13.73 -5.35
C LYS A 148 -16.89 14.16 -4.40
N LEU A 149 -16.86 13.61 -3.19
CA LEU A 149 -15.92 13.98 -2.14
C LEU A 149 -14.60 13.22 -2.30
N TYR A 150 -14.61 12.06 -2.94
CA TYR A 150 -13.40 11.34 -3.29
C TYR A 150 -12.70 11.93 -4.50
N TYR A 151 -11.38 11.82 -4.49
CA TYR A 151 -10.55 12.17 -5.62
C TYR A 151 -10.74 11.17 -6.78
N GLN A 152 -10.65 11.66 -8.02
CA GLN A 152 -10.86 10.84 -9.22
C GLN A 152 -9.92 9.64 -9.33
N ASN A 153 -8.71 9.71 -8.78
CA ASN A 153 -7.80 8.56 -8.73
C ASN A 153 -8.37 7.43 -7.86
N CYS A 154 -8.90 7.74 -6.66
CA CYS A 154 -9.57 6.75 -5.82
C CYS A 154 -10.80 6.15 -6.53
N GLN A 155 -11.59 7.00 -7.21
CA GLN A 155 -12.76 6.56 -7.97
C GLN A 155 -12.37 5.64 -9.13
N LEU A 156 -11.31 5.97 -9.87
CA LEU A 156 -10.77 5.13 -10.95
C LEU A 156 -10.35 3.76 -10.42
N VAL A 157 -9.58 3.72 -9.33
CA VAL A 157 -9.11 2.45 -8.75
C VAL A 157 -10.28 1.62 -8.24
N ALA A 158 -11.25 2.23 -7.54
CA ALA A 158 -12.47 1.56 -7.10
C ALA A 158 -13.28 1.00 -8.28
N ALA A 159 -13.49 1.80 -9.34
CA ALA A 159 -14.20 1.36 -10.55
C ALA A 159 -13.46 0.23 -11.25
N PHE A 160 -12.13 0.29 -11.33
CA PHE A 160 -11.31 -0.77 -11.91
C PHE A 160 -11.48 -2.09 -11.15
N TYR A 161 -11.40 -2.07 -9.82
CA TYR A 161 -11.56 -3.29 -9.03
C TYR A 161 -13.01 -3.82 -9.04
N LEU A 162 -14.01 -2.94 -9.03
CA LEU A 162 -15.41 -3.33 -9.24
C LEU A 162 -15.62 -4.02 -10.60
N LEU A 163 -15.03 -3.48 -11.67
CA LEU A 163 -15.03 -4.13 -12.98
C LEU A 163 -14.31 -5.48 -12.93
N ARG A 164 -13.16 -5.55 -12.25
CA ARG A 164 -12.34 -6.76 -12.18
C ARG A 164 -13.03 -7.89 -11.43
N LEU A 165 -13.79 -7.57 -10.38
CA LEU A 165 -14.52 -8.52 -9.55
C LEU A 165 -15.84 -8.95 -10.19
N SER A 166 -16.56 -8.04 -10.86
CA SER A 166 -17.92 -8.31 -11.37
C SER A 166 -18.02 -8.60 -12.87
N GLY A 167 -17.07 -8.09 -13.67
CA GLY A 167 -17.17 -8.05 -15.13
C GLY A 167 -18.33 -7.19 -15.65
N HIS A 168 -18.92 -6.31 -14.83
CA HIS A 168 -20.10 -5.55 -15.21
C HIS A 168 -19.76 -4.32 -16.06
N GLU A 169 -20.41 -4.18 -17.22
CA GLU A 169 -20.13 -3.12 -18.22
C GLU A 169 -20.25 -1.70 -17.66
N LYS A 170 -21.15 -1.48 -16.70
CA LYS A 170 -21.25 -0.19 -15.98
C LYS A 170 -19.87 0.30 -15.50
N TYR A 171 -19.12 -0.55 -14.80
CA TYR A 171 -17.82 -0.18 -14.24
C TYR A 171 -16.75 0.02 -15.30
N PHE A 172 -16.87 -0.66 -16.44
CA PHE A 172 -16.03 -0.38 -17.61
C PHE A 172 -16.27 1.04 -18.12
N ASN A 173 -17.53 1.45 -18.25
CA ASN A 173 -17.86 2.82 -18.66
C ASN A 173 -17.36 3.85 -17.62
N ASP A 174 -17.46 3.54 -16.33
CA ASP A 174 -16.93 4.40 -15.27
C ASP A 174 -15.39 4.55 -15.42
N VAL A 175 -14.64 3.45 -15.62
CA VAL A 175 -13.19 3.49 -15.87
C VAL A 175 -12.84 4.33 -17.11
N VAL A 176 -13.58 4.15 -18.21
CA VAL A 176 -13.39 4.95 -19.44
C VAL A 176 -13.59 6.43 -19.15
N ASP A 177 -14.67 6.80 -18.48
CA ASP A 177 -14.98 8.19 -18.14
C ASP A 177 -13.89 8.83 -17.28
N TYR A 178 -13.43 8.15 -16.23
CA TYR A 178 -12.36 8.65 -15.37
C TYR A 178 -11.02 8.80 -16.09
N VAL A 179 -10.73 8.00 -17.12
CA VAL A 179 -9.47 8.10 -17.87
C VAL A 179 -9.53 9.15 -18.97
N GLU A 180 -10.63 9.22 -19.72
CA GLU A 180 -10.78 10.17 -20.83
C GLU A 180 -11.02 11.61 -20.36
N ASN A 181 -11.80 11.78 -19.28
CA ASN A 181 -12.15 13.07 -18.71
C ASN A 181 -11.31 13.47 -17.48
N GLY A 182 -10.42 12.58 -17.04
CA GLY A 182 -9.52 12.82 -15.91
C GLY A 182 -8.20 13.51 -16.29
N GLN A 183 -7.32 13.62 -15.29
CA GLN A 183 -5.96 14.14 -15.49
C GLN A 183 -5.03 13.08 -16.09
N ALA A 184 -3.89 13.51 -16.64
CA ALA A 184 -2.86 12.60 -17.20
C ALA A 184 -2.47 11.48 -16.22
N LEU A 185 -2.45 11.77 -14.92
CA LEU A 185 -2.17 10.80 -13.85
C LEU A 185 -3.10 9.58 -13.88
N ASN A 186 -4.36 9.72 -14.31
CA ASN A 186 -5.31 8.60 -14.39
C ASN A 186 -4.90 7.58 -15.45
N LYS A 187 -4.27 8.03 -16.55
CA LYS A 187 -3.70 7.11 -17.56
C LYS A 187 -2.53 6.31 -16.99
N ASP A 188 -1.66 6.97 -16.22
CA ASP A 188 -0.52 6.32 -15.57
C ASP A 188 -0.99 5.30 -14.52
N ILE A 189 -2.00 5.65 -13.72
CA ILE A 189 -2.63 4.73 -12.76
C ILE A 189 -3.21 3.51 -13.49
N LEU A 190 -3.99 3.72 -14.56
CA LEU A 190 -4.55 2.61 -15.32
C LEU A 190 -3.44 1.73 -15.94
N ALA A 191 -2.38 2.34 -16.47
CA ALA A 191 -1.24 1.60 -17.01
C ALA A 191 -0.57 0.73 -15.95
N ASN A 192 -0.39 1.27 -14.74
CA ASN A 192 0.19 0.52 -13.61
C ASN A 192 -0.72 -0.64 -13.19
N LEU A 193 -2.03 -0.41 -13.06
CA LEU A 193 -3.01 -1.46 -12.74
C LEU A 193 -2.99 -2.60 -13.77
N LEU A 194 -2.94 -2.26 -15.06
CA LEU A 194 -2.87 -3.25 -16.15
C LEU A 194 -1.49 -3.93 -16.26
N GLY A 195 -0.45 -3.33 -15.69
CA GLY A 195 0.89 -3.91 -15.61
C GLY A 195 0.97 -5.13 -14.69
N ILE A 196 0.10 -5.20 -13.69
CA ILE A 196 0.02 -6.33 -12.74
C ILE A 196 -0.40 -7.61 -13.49
N GLU A 197 0.32 -8.71 -13.27
CA GLU A 197 0.17 -9.95 -14.05
C GLU A 197 -1.28 -10.43 -14.15
N TYR A 198 -2.02 -10.47 -13.04
CA TYR A 198 -3.40 -10.98 -13.02
C TYR A 198 -4.44 -10.02 -13.62
N ASN A 199 -4.04 -8.82 -14.03
CA ASN A 199 -4.85 -7.84 -14.75
C ASN A 199 -4.56 -7.85 -16.25
N GLN A 200 -3.61 -8.65 -16.73
CA GLN A 200 -3.27 -8.74 -18.14
C GLN A 200 -4.30 -9.56 -18.93
N GLY A 201 -4.31 -9.41 -20.26
CA GLY A 201 -5.34 -9.98 -21.15
C GLY A 201 -5.50 -11.50 -21.10
N ARG A 202 -4.51 -12.23 -20.57
CA ARG A 202 -4.65 -13.67 -20.29
C ARG A 202 -5.70 -13.97 -19.22
N TYR A 203 -5.90 -13.07 -18.26
CA TYR A 203 -6.71 -13.27 -17.06
C TYR A 203 -7.85 -12.25 -16.92
N PHE A 204 -7.90 -11.23 -17.77
CA PHE A 204 -8.90 -10.17 -17.72
C PHE A 204 -9.40 -9.78 -19.12
N SER A 205 -10.68 -10.04 -19.39
CA SER A 205 -11.29 -9.90 -20.71
C SER A 205 -11.41 -8.45 -21.22
N TYR A 206 -11.28 -7.46 -20.33
CA TYR A 206 -11.35 -6.03 -20.67
C TYR A 206 -9.97 -5.40 -20.94
N TYR A 207 -8.89 -6.15 -20.77
CA TYR A 207 -7.52 -5.63 -20.90
C TYR A 207 -7.27 -4.96 -22.26
N ASP A 208 -7.63 -5.63 -23.37
CA ASP A 208 -7.34 -5.14 -24.72
C ASP A 208 -8.07 -3.81 -25.01
N GLN A 209 -9.26 -3.60 -24.44
CA GLN A 209 -9.97 -2.34 -24.52
C GLN A 209 -9.29 -1.28 -23.66
N LEU A 210 -9.00 -1.60 -22.39
CA LEU A 210 -8.46 -0.63 -21.43
C LEU A 210 -7.04 -0.16 -21.77
N ILE A 211 -6.17 -1.03 -22.28
CA ILE A 211 -4.78 -0.68 -22.64
C ILE A 211 -4.72 0.32 -23.80
N THR A 212 -5.81 0.50 -24.56
CA THR A 212 -5.86 1.53 -25.60
C THR A 212 -6.00 2.93 -25.03
N LEU A 213 -6.54 3.06 -23.81
CA LEU A 213 -6.77 4.33 -23.11
C LEU A 213 -5.50 4.89 -22.47
N THR A 214 -4.48 4.05 -22.27
CA THR A 214 -3.20 4.42 -21.65
C THR A 214 -2.18 4.99 -22.65
N LYS A 215 -2.56 5.12 -23.92
CA LYS A 215 -1.75 5.72 -24.99
C LYS A 215 -1.96 7.24 -25.05
#